data_AF-T2JX99-F1
#
_entry.id   AF-T2JX99-F1
#
_cell.length_a   1.000
_cell.length_b   1.000
_cell.length_c   1.000
_cell.angle_alpha   90.00
_cell.angle_beta   90.00
_cell.angle_gamma   90.00
#
_symmetry.space_group_name_H-M   'P 1'
#
loop_
_entity.id
_entity.type
_entity.pdbx_description
1 polymer ?
#
loop_
_entity_poly.entity_id
_entity_poly.type
_entity_poly.pdbx_seq_one_letter_code
_entity_poly.pdbx_strand_id
1 'polypeptide(L)'
;MLRNYFPFAFTSPFNWGLVLGSSGLFFLQGIYVFDLPQWPFRVMGSSIPELANSIEGTSLLNPFLASVLIPFALVAILLGHNSWKWFAIGTSLGVAACLTVHAIMSPAVMAMPSLDVARAFLGANAFLCVGLACLASKKS
;
A
#
# COMPACT_ATOMS: atom_id res chain seq x y z
N MET A 1 1.68 -1.52 -28.54
CA MET A 1 1.82 -0.08 -28.83
C MET A 1 1.65 0.82 -27.59
N LEU A 2 0.97 0.38 -26.50
CA LEU A 2 0.88 1.17 -25.25
C LEU A 2 2.19 1.31 -24.43
N ARG A 3 3.18 0.42 -24.64
CA ARG A 3 4.47 0.43 -23.90
C ARG A 3 5.35 1.66 -24.20
N ASN A 4 5.06 2.40 -25.27
CA ASN A 4 5.81 3.59 -25.64
C ASN A 4 5.32 4.87 -24.94
N TYR A 5 4.11 4.84 -24.35
CA TYR A 5 3.48 6.00 -23.71
C TYR A 5 3.54 5.95 -22.18
N PHE A 6 3.72 4.76 -21.59
CA PHE A 6 3.83 4.61 -20.15
C PHE A 6 5.28 4.25 -19.76
N PRO A 7 5.93 5.04 -18.87
CA PRO A 7 7.24 4.69 -18.33
C PRO A 7 7.19 3.44 -17.41
N PHE A 8 5.99 2.91 -17.17
CA PHE A 8 5.75 1.73 -16.35
C PHE A 8 5.77 0.46 -17.22
N ALA A 9 6.73 -0.42 -16.96
CA ALA A 9 6.67 -1.77 -17.49
C ALA A 9 5.60 -2.55 -16.71
N PHE A 10 4.44 -2.78 -17.33
CA PHE A 10 3.40 -3.70 -16.86
C PHE A 10 3.94 -5.14 -16.85
N THR A 11 4.77 -5.40 -15.86
CA THR A 11 5.44 -6.67 -15.60
C THR A 11 4.68 -7.38 -14.48
N SER A 12 4.75 -8.71 -14.45
CA SER A 12 4.17 -9.50 -13.37
C SER A 12 4.49 -8.95 -11.95
N PRO A 13 5.77 -8.63 -11.60
CA PRO A 13 6.09 -8.04 -10.31
C PRO A 13 5.39 -6.70 -10.04
N PHE A 14 5.23 -5.84 -11.05
CA PHE A 14 4.52 -4.57 -10.90
C PHE A 14 3.04 -4.77 -10.51
N ASN A 15 2.34 -5.68 -11.21
CA ASN A 15 0.92 -5.95 -10.95
C ASN A 15 0.73 -6.54 -9.55
N TRP A 16 1.59 -7.49 -9.14
CA TRP A 16 1.55 -8.05 -7.80
C TRP A 16 1.81 -7.00 -6.72
N GLY A 17 2.78 -6.12 -6.93
CA GLY A 17 3.05 -5.02 -6.02
C GLY A 17 1.85 -4.08 -5.89
N LEU A 18 1.22 -3.73 -7.01
CA LEU A 18 0.04 -2.87 -7.04
C LEU A 18 -1.12 -3.47 -6.23
N VAL A 19 -1.44 -4.74 -6.46
CA VAL A 19 -2.54 -5.45 -5.79
C VAL A 19 -2.29 -5.54 -4.28
N LEU A 20 -1.09 -5.96 -3.86
CA LEU A 20 -0.74 -6.07 -2.44
C LEU A 20 -0.71 -4.70 -1.75
N GLY A 21 -0.29 -3.66 -2.45
CA GLY A 21 -0.29 -2.30 -1.94
C GLY A 21 -1.68 -1.68 -1.81
N SER A 22 -2.61 -1.98 -2.73
CA SER A 22 -3.92 -1.32 -2.78
C SER A 22 -4.99 -2.03 -1.97
N SER A 23 -5.23 -3.32 -2.29
CA SER A 23 -6.44 -4.03 -1.90
C SER A 23 -6.15 -5.33 -1.18
N GLY A 24 -4.87 -5.74 -1.15
CA GLY A 24 -4.50 -7.07 -0.70
C GLY A 24 -5.17 -8.16 -1.53
N LEU A 25 -5.16 -9.40 -1.03
CA LEU A 25 -5.94 -10.48 -1.60
C LEU A 25 -7.36 -10.46 -1.01
N PHE A 26 -8.11 -9.37 -1.21
CA PHE A 26 -9.37 -9.09 -0.51
C PHE A 26 -10.33 -10.31 -0.42
N PHE A 27 -10.32 -11.18 -1.44
CA PHE A 27 -11.17 -12.38 -1.47
C PHE A 27 -10.93 -13.33 -0.28
N LEU A 28 -9.70 -13.38 0.24
CA LEU A 28 -9.33 -14.23 1.38
C LEU A 28 -10.02 -13.80 2.67
N GLN A 29 -10.35 -12.50 2.83
CA GLN A 29 -11.11 -12.02 4.00
C GLN A 29 -12.51 -12.63 4.10
N GLY A 30 -13.08 -13.12 2.99
CA GLY A 30 -14.40 -13.78 2.98
C GLY A 30 -14.38 -15.26 3.35
N ILE A 31 -13.20 -15.87 3.52
CA ILE A 31 -13.09 -17.29 3.87
C ILE A 31 -13.22 -17.44 5.39
N TYR A 32 -14.32 -18.03 5.83
CA TYR A 32 -14.57 -18.34 7.22
C TYR A 32 -14.39 -19.85 7.46
N VAL A 33 -13.42 -20.21 8.29
CA VAL A 33 -13.23 -21.59 8.75
C VAL A 33 -13.69 -21.65 10.20
N PHE A 34 -14.68 -22.50 10.47
CA PHE A 34 -15.20 -22.74 11.81
C PHE A 34 -14.07 -23.29 12.71
N ASP A 35 -13.99 -22.80 13.95
CA ASP A 35 -12.95 -23.12 14.97
C ASP A 35 -11.50 -22.65 14.72
N LEU A 36 -11.17 -22.03 13.58
CA LEU A 36 -9.82 -21.52 13.33
C LEU A 36 -9.71 -20.00 13.55
N PRO A 37 -8.54 -19.52 14.03
CA PRO A 37 -8.25 -18.10 14.04
C PRO A 37 -8.32 -17.54 12.62
N GLN A 38 -9.24 -16.60 12.41
CA GLN A 38 -9.58 -15.95 11.13
C GLN A 38 -8.68 -14.73 10.81
N TRP A 39 -7.81 -14.32 11.74
CA TRP A 39 -6.86 -13.23 11.52
C TRP A 39 -5.86 -13.48 10.37
N PRO A 40 -5.36 -14.71 10.07
CA PRO A 40 -4.40 -14.92 8.98
C PRO A 40 -5.01 -14.63 7.61
N PHE A 41 -6.25 -15.07 7.39
CA PHE A 41 -7.00 -14.76 6.16
C PHE A 41 -7.30 -13.26 6.04
N ARG A 42 -7.54 -12.58 7.18
CA ARG A 42 -7.70 -11.13 7.22
C ARG A 42 -6.43 -10.36 6.87
N VAL A 43 -5.28 -10.80 7.37
CA VAL A 43 -3.95 -10.26 7.07
C VAL A 43 -3.64 -10.41 5.59
N MET A 44 -3.79 -11.61 5.02
CA MET A 44 -3.51 -11.83 3.59
C MET A 44 -4.43 -11.04 2.66
N GLY A 45 -5.69 -10.83 3.09
CA GLY A 45 -6.65 -10.04 2.33
C GLY A 45 -6.55 -8.53 2.55
N SER A 46 -5.77 -8.07 3.53
CA SER A 46 -5.59 -6.64 3.80
C SER A 46 -4.49 -6.04 2.93
N SER A 47 -4.60 -4.74 2.66
CA SER A 47 -3.52 -3.97 2.05
C SER A 47 -2.40 -3.75 3.07
N ILE A 48 -1.17 -3.49 2.58
CA ILE A 48 0.00 -3.16 3.43
C ILE A 48 -0.33 -2.10 4.52
N PRO A 49 -0.98 -0.96 4.20
CA PRO A 49 -1.30 0.05 5.22
C PRO A 49 -2.38 -0.38 6.23
N GLU A 50 -3.26 -1.32 5.86
CA GLU A 50 -4.33 -1.87 6.71
C GLU A 50 -3.89 -3.10 7.53
N LEU A 51 -2.64 -3.54 7.40
CA LEU A 51 -2.17 -4.81 7.97
C LEU A 51 -2.29 -4.85 9.50
N ALA A 52 -1.89 -3.77 10.20
CA ALA A 52 -2.04 -3.70 11.66
C ALA A 52 -3.51 -3.73 12.10
N ASN A 53 -4.37 -3.11 11.30
CA ASN A 53 -5.79 -3.05 11.56
C ASN A 53 -6.43 -4.46 11.51
N SER A 54 -5.98 -5.30 10.58
CA SER A 54 -6.43 -6.69 10.43
C SER A 54 -6.06 -7.61 11.59
N ILE A 55 -4.97 -7.30 12.31
CA ILE A 55 -4.47 -8.06 13.47
C ILE A 55 -5.20 -7.62 14.74
N GLU A 56 -5.36 -6.31 14.94
CA GLU A 56 -6.01 -5.75 16.12
C GLU A 56 -7.55 -5.79 16.03
N GLY A 57 -8.10 -5.94 14.83
CA GLY A 57 -9.55 -5.95 14.58
C GLY A 57 -10.21 -4.60 14.80
N THR A 58 -9.44 -3.50 14.68
CA THR A 58 -9.97 -2.15 14.83
C THR A 58 -10.41 -1.59 13.47
N SER A 59 -10.74 -0.30 13.40
CA SER A 59 -10.93 0.43 12.14
C SER A 59 -9.93 1.60 12.01
N LEU A 60 -8.87 1.57 12.81
CA LEU A 60 -7.91 2.66 12.95
C LEU A 60 -6.62 2.30 12.22
N LEU A 61 -6.24 3.14 11.26
CA LEU A 61 -4.96 3.01 10.57
C LEU A 61 -3.81 3.30 11.54
N ASN A 62 -2.79 2.44 11.53
CA ASN A 62 -1.57 2.71 12.29
C ASN A 62 -0.71 3.74 11.52
N PRO A 63 -0.33 4.87 12.14
CA PRO A 63 0.40 5.94 11.45
C PRO A 63 1.74 5.50 10.86
N PHE A 64 2.38 4.46 11.42
CA PHE A 64 3.64 3.92 10.88
C PHE A 64 3.43 3.12 9.59
N LEU A 65 2.39 2.28 9.53
CA LEU A 65 2.08 1.50 8.33
C LEU A 65 1.37 2.32 7.24
N ALA A 66 0.60 3.32 7.66
CA ALA A 66 -0.01 4.30 6.76
C ALA A 66 0.99 5.33 6.21
N SER A 67 2.27 5.21 6.53
CA SER A 67 3.32 6.12 6.08
C SER A 67 4.08 5.59 4.86
N VAL A 68 4.70 6.53 4.14
CA VAL A 68 5.63 6.26 3.05
C VAL A 68 6.86 5.43 3.46
N LEU A 69 7.11 5.24 4.77
CA LEU A 69 8.24 4.48 5.29
C LEU A 69 8.35 3.07 4.69
N ILE A 70 7.24 2.33 4.59
CA ILE A 70 7.26 0.96 4.05
C ILE A 70 7.59 0.98 2.55
N PRO A 71 6.88 1.74 1.69
CA PRO A 71 7.26 1.92 0.30
C PRO A 71 8.71 2.40 0.12
N PHE A 72 9.17 3.31 0.97
CA PHE A 72 10.54 3.84 0.93
C PHE A 72 11.58 2.75 1.22
N ALA A 73 11.41 2.00 2.31
CA ALA A 73 12.29 0.89 2.65
C ALA A 73 12.31 -0.18 1.55
N LEU A 74 11.13 -0.50 1.00
CA LEU A 74 11.01 -1.48 -0.07
C LEU A 74 11.71 -1.00 -1.35
N VAL A 75 11.51 0.25 -1.75
CA VAL A 75 12.21 0.86 -2.89
C VAL A 75 13.72 0.90 -2.65
N ALA A 76 14.18 1.29 -1.45
CA ALA A 76 15.61 1.36 -1.12
C ALA A 76 16.31 -0.01 -1.21
N ILE A 77 15.67 -1.08 -0.75
CA ILE A 77 16.22 -2.44 -0.79
C ILE A 77 16.13 -3.02 -2.20
N LEU A 78 14.99 -2.87 -2.89
CA LEU A 78 14.74 -3.54 -4.17
C LEU A 78 15.27 -2.76 -5.39
N LEU A 79 15.75 -1.52 -5.21
CA LEU A 79 16.35 -0.71 -6.28
C LEU A 79 17.57 -1.39 -6.93
N GLY A 80 18.29 -2.22 -6.17
CA GLY A 80 19.45 -2.98 -6.67
C GLY A 80 19.08 -4.14 -7.62
N HIS A 81 17.81 -4.54 -7.69
CA HIS A 81 17.38 -5.69 -8.50
C HIS A 81 16.52 -5.26 -9.69
N ASN A 82 16.97 -5.59 -10.92
CA ASN A 82 16.33 -5.14 -12.16
C ASN A 82 14.86 -5.59 -12.32
N SER A 83 14.48 -6.75 -11.76
CA SER A 83 13.10 -7.27 -11.81
C SER A 83 12.26 -6.85 -10.60
N TRP A 84 12.85 -6.83 -9.40
CA TRP A 84 12.13 -6.58 -8.15
C TRP A 84 11.87 -5.08 -7.90
N LYS A 85 12.64 -4.18 -8.54
CA LYS A 85 12.33 -2.74 -8.52
C LYS A 85 10.90 -2.45 -8.99
N TRP A 86 10.39 -3.20 -9.97
CA TRP A 86 9.03 -3.04 -10.49
C TRP A 86 7.98 -3.44 -9.46
N PHE A 87 8.27 -4.43 -8.62
CA PHE A 87 7.43 -4.78 -7.47
C PHE A 87 7.38 -3.61 -6.49
N ALA A 88 8.52 -3.02 -6.14
CA ALA A 88 8.56 -1.86 -5.24
C ALA A 88 7.78 -0.65 -5.81
N ILE A 89 7.94 -0.32 -7.09
CA ILE A 89 7.19 0.75 -7.76
C ILE A 89 5.68 0.46 -7.76
N GLY A 90 5.28 -0.80 -8.01
CA GLY A 90 3.89 -1.23 -7.95
C GLY A 90 3.31 -1.06 -6.55
N THR A 91 4.02 -1.53 -5.52
CA THR A 91 3.57 -1.38 -4.12
C THR A 91 3.45 0.08 -3.71
N SER A 92 4.39 0.96 -4.09
CA SER A 92 4.31 2.37 -3.73
C SER A 92 3.09 3.06 -4.34
N LEU A 93 2.75 2.73 -5.59
CA LEU A 93 1.52 3.24 -6.23
C LEU A 93 0.26 2.63 -5.62
N GLY A 94 0.28 1.34 -5.29
CA GLY A 94 -0.85 0.67 -4.63
C GLY A 94 -1.14 1.29 -3.26
N VAL A 95 -0.10 1.49 -2.45
CA VAL A 95 -0.20 2.15 -1.14
C VAL A 95 -0.67 3.59 -1.30
N ALA A 96 -0.16 4.35 -2.27
CA ALA A 96 -0.64 5.71 -2.54
C ALA A 96 -2.15 5.76 -2.85
N ALA A 97 -2.63 4.83 -3.68
CA ALA A 97 -4.05 4.73 -4.01
C ALA A 97 -4.89 4.38 -2.77
N CYS A 98 -4.45 3.40 -1.97
CA CYS A 98 -5.13 3.02 -0.72
C CYS A 98 -5.23 4.21 0.25
N LEU A 99 -4.10 4.90 0.51
CA LEU A 99 -4.05 6.05 1.42
C LEU A 99 -4.94 7.21 0.94
N THR A 100 -5.03 7.42 -0.38
CA THR A 100 -5.88 8.45 -0.96
C THR A 100 -7.36 8.14 -0.74
N VAL A 101 -7.77 6.87 -0.92
CA VAL A 101 -9.16 6.44 -0.64
C VAL A 101 -9.47 6.62 0.85
N HIS A 102 -8.57 6.21 1.74
CA HIS A 102 -8.75 6.42 3.18
C HIS A 102 -8.80 7.89 3.57
N ALA A 103 -8.00 8.76 2.93
CA ALA A 103 -8.06 10.20 3.17
C ALA A 103 -9.43 10.81 2.84
N ILE A 104 -10.16 10.26 1.86
CA ILE A 104 -11.46 10.79 1.43
C ILE A 104 -12.61 10.13 2.18
N MET A 105 -12.62 8.80 2.26
CA MET A 105 -13.76 8.02 2.78
C MET A 105 -13.73 7.88 4.31
N SER A 106 -12.57 7.57 4.89
CA SER A 106 -12.45 7.21 6.31
C SER A 106 -11.05 7.53 6.85
N PRO A 107 -10.76 8.81 7.15
CA PRO A 107 -9.42 9.25 7.56
C PRO A 107 -9.17 9.00 9.05
N ALA A 108 -9.50 7.79 9.52
CA ALA A 108 -9.33 7.41 10.91
C ALA A 108 -7.92 6.83 11.11
N VAL A 109 -7.02 7.64 11.64
CA VAL A 109 -5.64 7.25 11.96
C VAL A 109 -5.46 7.25 13.46
N MET A 110 -4.87 6.18 13.99
CA MET A 110 -4.52 6.05 15.39
C MET A 110 -3.59 7.20 15.82
N ALA A 111 -3.79 7.72 17.02
CA ALA A 111 -3.00 8.80 17.62
C ALA A 111 -3.09 10.17 16.90
N MET A 112 -4.06 10.39 16.00
CA MET A 112 -4.31 11.73 15.43
C MET A 112 -5.40 12.47 16.23
N PRO A 113 -5.19 13.76 16.55
CA PRO A 113 -6.12 14.53 17.38
C PRO A 113 -7.39 14.97 16.63
N SER A 114 -7.34 15.06 15.30
CA SER A 114 -8.49 15.46 14.46
C SER A 114 -8.46 14.80 13.08
N LEU A 115 -9.65 14.68 12.48
CA LEU A 115 -9.85 14.09 11.15
C LEU A 115 -9.12 14.90 10.06
N ASP A 116 -9.07 16.22 10.17
CA ASP A 116 -8.42 17.08 9.17
C ASP A 116 -6.90 16.90 9.16
N VAL A 117 -6.29 16.72 10.34
CA VAL A 117 -4.86 16.40 10.45
C VAL A 117 -4.59 15.00 9.89
N ALA A 118 -5.46 14.03 10.16
CA ALA A 118 -5.34 12.68 9.61
C ALA A 118 -5.46 12.68 8.08
N ARG A 119 -6.39 13.45 7.50
CA ARG A 119 -6.51 13.65 6.04
C ARG A 119 -5.24 14.24 5.43
N ALA A 120 -4.72 15.31 6.03
CA ALA A 120 -3.49 15.95 5.57
C ALA A 120 -2.29 14.99 5.65
N PHE A 121 -2.19 14.22 6.74
CA PHE A 121 -1.15 13.20 6.92
C PHE A 121 -1.24 12.10 5.85
N LEU A 122 -2.42 11.51 5.65
CA LEU A 122 -2.62 10.46 4.64
C LEU A 122 -2.38 10.97 3.22
N GLY A 123 -2.89 12.17 2.90
CA GLY A 123 -2.69 12.82 1.61
C GLY A 123 -1.22 13.14 1.33
N ALA A 124 -0.49 13.69 2.31
CA ALA A 124 0.94 13.95 2.18
C ALA A 124 1.74 12.66 1.95
N ASN A 125 1.46 11.61 2.71
CA ASN A 125 2.11 10.30 2.51
C ASN A 125 1.77 9.68 1.15
N ALA A 126 0.52 9.80 0.67
CA ALA A 126 0.14 9.35 -0.66
C ALA A 126 0.93 10.08 -1.76
N PHE A 127 1.08 11.40 -1.66
CA PHE A 127 1.91 12.19 -2.58
C PHE A 127 3.38 11.76 -2.55
N LEU A 128 3.95 11.53 -1.36
CA LEU A 128 5.32 11.05 -1.22
C LEU A 128 5.50 9.66 -1.85
N CYS A 129 4.54 8.74 -1.69
CA CYS A 129 4.56 7.42 -2.32
C CYS A 129 4.57 7.52 -3.86
N VAL A 130 3.77 8.41 -4.45
CA VAL A 130 3.78 8.67 -5.90
C VAL A 130 5.12 9.28 -6.34
N GLY A 131 5.65 10.22 -5.56
CA GLY A 131 6.96 10.83 -5.79
C GLY A 131 8.07 9.77 -5.83
N LEU A 132 8.08 8.84 -4.87
CA LEU A 132 9.02 7.72 -4.84
C LEU A 132 8.88 6.79 -6.04
N ALA A 133 7.64 6.43 -6.42
CA ALA A 133 7.39 5.63 -7.60
C ALA A 133 7.97 6.26 -8.88
N CYS A 134 7.77 7.58 -9.02
CA CYS A 134 8.28 8.35 -10.15
C CYS A 134 9.81 8.44 -10.16
N LEU A 135 10.43 8.69 -9.01
CA LEU A 135 11.89 8.73 -8.86
C LEU A 135 12.53 7.36 -9.14
N ALA A 136 11.93 6.28 -8.62
CA ALA A 136 12.38 4.92 -8.87
C ALA A 136 12.24 4.53 -10.35
N SER A 137 11.19 5.01 -11.04
CA SER A 137 11.00 4.79 -12.47
C SER A 137 12.01 5.55 -13.34
N LYS A 138 12.47 6.74 -12.92
CA LYS A 138 13.48 7.53 -13.65
C LYS A 138 14.88 6.93 -13.60
N LYS A 139 15.19 6.10 -12.61
CA LYS A 139 16.47 5.39 -12.48
C LYS A 139 16.53 4.08 -13.30
N SER A 140 15.57 3.83 -14.19
CA SER A 140 15.47 2.60 -14.99
C SER A 140 15.86 2.80 -16.46
#